data_AF-A0AAJ1V918-F1
#
_entry.id   AF-A0AAJ1V918-F1
#
_cell.length_a   1.000
_cell.length_b   1.000
_cell.length_c   1.000
_cell.angle_alpha   90.00
_cell.angle_beta   90.00
_cell.angle_gamma   90.00
#
_symmetry.space_group_name_H-M   'P 1'
#
loop_
_entity.id
_entity.type
_entity.pdbx_description
1 polymer ?
#
loop_
_entity_poly.entity_id
_entity_poly.type
_entity_poly.pdbx_seq_one_letter_code
_entity_poly.pdbx_strand_id
1 'polypeptide(L)'
;MTIYEFIDIVEDMPSNWIELNVQKFVHDNQDMIFSFIENQWELGENEDGQAVGYYKPVTENFYAKISRPLLPKRTGQPYNLIWSGSLFKELHIETKFSNNGNIILIDSSSNSKTKLFAQIKEENLINDPYSIFGLNEKHNSQLNQYIEDNLIENFKELLNL
;
A
#
# COMPACT_ATOMS: atom_id res chain seq x y z
N MET A 1 -12.35 -11.49 -35.99
CA MET A 1 -12.58 -10.07 -35.80
C MET A 1 -12.13 -9.31 -37.03
N THR A 2 -13.03 -8.54 -37.64
CA THR A 2 -12.74 -7.58 -38.70
C THR A 2 -12.36 -6.22 -38.11
N ILE A 3 -11.79 -5.33 -38.92
CA ILE A 3 -11.43 -3.97 -38.45
C ILE A 3 -12.65 -3.14 -38.06
N TYR A 4 -13.82 -3.40 -38.66
CA TYR A 4 -15.06 -2.70 -38.31
C TYR A 4 -15.62 -3.18 -36.97
N GLU A 5 -15.64 -4.50 -36.74
CA GLU A 5 -16.01 -5.07 -35.43
C GLU A 5 -15.12 -4.55 -34.29
N PHE A 6 -13.83 -4.34 -34.57
CA PHE A 6 -12.90 -3.73 -33.62
C PHE A 6 -13.25 -2.27 -33.30
N ILE A 7 -13.53 -1.46 -34.34
CA ILE A 7 -13.89 -0.04 -34.18
C ILE A 7 -15.19 0.08 -33.36
N ASP A 8 -16.20 -0.72 -33.68
CA ASP A 8 -17.49 -0.69 -32.96
C ASP A 8 -17.30 -1.03 -31.47
N ILE A 9 -16.51 -2.05 -31.13
CA ILE A 9 -16.22 -2.41 -29.72
C ILE A 9 -15.48 -1.28 -28.98
N VAL A 10 -14.53 -0.63 -29.64
CA VAL A 10 -13.76 0.47 -29.03
C VAL A 10 -14.61 1.74 -28.90
N GLU A 11 -15.49 2.02 -29.87
CA GLU A 11 -16.40 3.18 -29.82
C GLU A 11 -17.48 3.03 -28.74
N ASP A 12 -17.95 1.82 -28.47
CA ASP A 12 -18.94 1.53 -27.42
C ASP A 12 -18.32 1.43 -26.01
N MET A 13 -16.99 1.50 -25.90
CA MET A 13 -16.31 1.41 -24.61
C MET A 13 -16.65 2.63 -23.74
N PRO A 14 -17.04 2.44 -22.47
CA PRO A 14 -17.20 3.55 -21.54
C PRO A 14 -15.92 4.38 -21.49
N SER A 15 -16.03 5.70 -21.54
CA SER A 15 -14.88 6.61 -21.46
C SER A 15 -14.04 6.42 -20.19
N ASN A 16 -14.59 5.74 -19.19
CA ASN A 16 -13.96 5.39 -17.92
C ASN A 16 -13.69 3.86 -17.76
N TRP A 17 -13.62 3.08 -18.83
CA TRP A 17 -13.40 1.62 -18.73
C TRP A 17 -12.11 1.26 -17.97
N ILE A 18 -11.01 1.96 -18.25
CA ILE A 18 -9.73 1.76 -17.54
C ILE A 18 -9.91 2.04 -16.05
N GLU A 19 -10.58 3.14 -15.72
CA GLU A 19 -10.91 3.54 -14.34
C GLU A 19 -11.65 2.43 -13.60
N LEU A 20 -12.76 1.94 -14.16
CA LEU A 20 -13.57 0.89 -13.56
C LEU A 20 -12.78 -0.42 -13.36
N ASN A 21 -11.92 -0.79 -14.32
CA ASN A 21 -11.12 -2.00 -14.22
C ASN A 21 -10.00 -1.86 -13.19
N VAL A 22 -9.37 -0.69 -13.07
CA VAL A 22 -8.38 -0.44 -12.01
C VAL A 22 -9.05 -0.47 -10.63
N GLN A 23 -10.22 0.16 -10.46
CA GLN A 23 -10.96 0.10 -9.20
C GLN A 23 -11.32 -1.34 -8.82
N LYS A 24 -11.84 -2.09 -9.79
CA LYS A 24 -12.18 -3.50 -9.59
C LYS A 24 -10.96 -4.31 -9.21
N PHE A 25 -9.84 -4.16 -9.93
CA PHE A 25 -8.59 -4.83 -9.61
C PHE A 25 -8.14 -4.53 -8.18
N VAL A 26 -8.11 -3.26 -7.79
CA VAL A 26 -7.69 -2.84 -6.44
C VAL A 26 -8.64 -3.41 -5.37
N HIS A 27 -9.95 -3.44 -5.64
CA HIS A 27 -10.94 -4.02 -4.73
C HIS A 27 -10.76 -5.53 -4.58
N ASP A 28 -10.56 -6.26 -5.68
CA ASP A 28 -10.46 -7.71 -5.69
C ASP A 28 -9.12 -8.20 -5.12
N ASN A 29 -8.08 -7.34 -5.11
CA ASN A 29 -6.72 -7.68 -4.71
C ASN A 29 -6.21 -6.90 -3.48
N GLN A 30 -7.10 -6.47 -2.58
CA GLN A 30 -6.70 -5.71 -1.38
C GLN A 30 -5.69 -6.47 -0.51
N ASP A 31 -5.86 -7.78 -0.31
CA ASP A 31 -4.96 -8.59 0.51
C ASP A 31 -3.52 -8.58 -0.04
N MET A 32 -3.37 -8.62 -1.38
CA MET A 32 -2.07 -8.50 -2.03
C MET A 32 -1.47 -7.12 -1.77
N ILE A 33 -2.24 -6.05 -1.92
CA ILE A 33 -1.74 -4.69 -1.68
C ILE A 33 -1.35 -4.50 -0.20
N PHE A 34 -2.16 -5.02 0.73
CA PHE A 34 -1.83 -5.02 2.15
C PHE A 34 -0.56 -5.81 2.45
N SER A 35 -0.32 -6.94 1.76
CA SER A 35 0.92 -7.70 1.94
C SER A 35 2.17 -6.89 1.56
N PHE A 36 2.08 -5.99 0.56
CA PHE A 36 3.19 -5.09 0.23
C PHE A 36 3.48 -4.08 1.34
N ILE A 37 2.43 -3.50 1.92
CA ILE A 37 2.52 -2.60 3.07
C ILE A 37 3.09 -3.35 4.28
N GLU A 38 2.61 -4.56 4.55
CA GLU A 38 3.11 -5.41 5.65
C GLU A 38 4.61 -5.66 5.49
N ASN A 39 5.05 -6.07 4.30
CA ASN A 39 6.47 -6.32 4.01
C ASN A 39 7.35 -5.07 4.26
N GLN A 40 6.90 -3.88 3.83
CA GLN A 40 7.61 -2.63 4.15
C GLN A 40 7.64 -2.35 5.65
N TRP A 41 6.51 -2.57 6.32
CA TRP A 41 6.37 -2.34 7.74
C TRP A 41 7.17 -3.30 8.60
N GLU A 42 7.41 -4.54 8.15
CA GLU A 42 8.34 -5.46 8.80
C GLU A 42 9.78 -4.95 8.78
N LEU A 43 10.16 -4.24 7.71
CA LEU A 43 11.47 -3.62 7.54
C LEU A 43 11.56 -2.23 8.18
N GLY A 44 10.42 -1.63 8.52
CA GLY A 44 10.32 -0.29 9.09
C GLY A 44 10.57 0.82 8.08
N GLU A 45 10.18 0.59 6.84
CA GLU A 45 10.37 1.48 5.70
C GLU A 45 9.11 2.30 5.40
N ASN A 46 9.29 3.54 4.94
CA ASN A 46 8.24 4.35 4.32
C ASN A 46 8.18 4.13 2.79
N GLU A 47 7.37 4.92 2.09
CA GLU A 47 7.25 4.90 0.63
C GLU A 47 8.55 5.28 -0.12
N ASP A 48 9.49 5.96 0.53
CA ASP A 48 10.81 6.24 -0.05
C ASP A 48 11.82 5.10 0.21
N GLY A 49 11.40 4.03 0.90
CA GLY A 49 12.31 2.97 1.37
C GLY A 49 13.20 3.41 2.54
N GLN A 50 12.88 4.52 3.20
CA GLN A 50 13.65 5.07 4.31
C GLN A 50 13.17 4.53 5.66
N ALA A 51 14.12 4.30 6.57
CA ALA A 51 13.80 3.92 7.93
C ALA A 51 13.02 5.04 8.64
N VAL A 52 11.85 4.69 9.16
CA VAL A 52 10.92 5.61 9.84
C VAL A 52 11.46 6.10 11.20
N GLY A 53 12.35 5.32 11.81
CA GLY A 53 12.91 5.54 13.15
C GLY A 53 13.73 4.33 13.62
N TYR A 54 14.42 4.44 14.75
CA TYR A 54 15.25 3.34 15.30
C TYR A 54 14.95 3.04 16.76
N TYR A 55 14.92 1.76 17.12
CA TYR A 55 14.63 1.35 18.50
C TYR A 55 15.72 1.79 19.47
N LYS A 56 15.29 2.48 20.52
CA LYS A 56 16.13 2.85 21.66
C LYS A 56 16.29 1.65 22.62
N PRO A 57 17.36 1.60 23.42
CA PRO A 57 17.58 0.53 24.41
C PRO A 57 16.40 0.28 25.35
N VAL A 58 15.66 1.32 25.70
CA VAL A 58 14.47 1.22 26.58
C VAL A 58 13.35 0.40 25.95
N THR A 59 13.18 0.48 24.62
CA THR A 59 12.15 -0.26 23.90
C THR A 59 12.41 -1.75 23.96
N GLU A 60 13.64 -2.16 23.67
CA GLU A 60 14.05 -3.58 23.71
C GLU A 60 14.07 -4.14 25.14
N ASN A 61 14.71 -3.41 26.06
CA ASN A 61 15.01 -3.96 27.38
C ASN A 61 13.84 -3.92 28.35
N PHE A 62 12.86 -3.07 28.10
CA PHE A 62 11.72 -2.86 29.01
C PHE A 62 10.38 -3.05 28.29
N TYR A 63 10.03 -2.16 27.36
CA TYR A 63 8.68 -2.15 26.77
C TYR A 63 8.33 -3.43 26.01
N ALA A 64 9.25 -3.95 25.19
CA ALA A 64 9.04 -5.17 24.42
C ALA A 64 8.91 -6.41 25.31
N LYS A 65 9.61 -6.47 26.44
CA LYS A 65 9.52 -7.60 27.38
C LYS A 65 8.17 -7.65 28.11
N ILE A 66 7.60 -6.49 28.43
CA ILE A 66 6.31 -6.39 29.13
C ILE A 66 5.15 -6.64 28.16
N SER A 67 5.17 -5.97 27.01
CA SER A 67 4.04 -5.97 26.06
C SER A 67 4.02 -7.15 25.08
N ARG A 68 5.16 -7.83 24.89
CA ARG A 68 5.32 -8.99 24.00
C ARG A 68 4.80 -8.72 22.57
N PRO A 69 5.47 -7.83 21.81
CA PRO A 69 5.07 -7.52 20.44
C PRO A 69 5.20 -8.73 19.52
N LEU A 70 4.42 -8.73 18.42
CA LEU A 70 4.42 -9.80 17.42
C LEU A 70 5.79 -9.98 16.76
N LEU A 71 6.49 -8.86 16.50
CA LEU A 71 7.84 -8.86 15.96
C LEU A 71 8.85 -8.33 16.99
N PRO A 72 10.09 -8.85 17.00
CA PRO A 72 11.16 -8.34 17.84
C PRO A 72 11.41 -6.84 17.67
N LYS A 73 11.82 -6.17 18.74
CA LYS A 73 12.10 -4.73 18.78
C LYS A 73 13.53 -4.53 19.27
N ARG A 74 14.52 -4.69 18.39
CA ARG A 74 15.94 -4.69 18.77
C ARG A 74 16.56 -3.31 18.63
N THR A 75 17.35 -2.93 19.62
CA THR A 75 18.03 -1.63 19.66
C THR A 75 18.86 -1.38 18.41
N GLY A 76 18.76 -0.18 17.85
CA GLY A 76 19.49 0.22 16.65
C GLY A 76 18.94 -0.34 15.33
N GLN A 77 17.92 -1.21 15.37
CA GLN A 77 17.19 -1.62 14.17
C GLN A 77 16.06 -0.62 13.84
N PRO A 78 15.68 -0.50 12.56
CA PRO A 78 14.52 0.28 12.15
C PRO A 78 13.24 -0.12 12.88
N TYR A 79 12.31 0.83 13.00
CA TYR A 79 10.98 0.60 13.54
C TYR A 79 10.14 -0.28 12.64
N ASN A 80 10.12 -1.59 12.89
CA ASN A 80 9.05 -2.38 12.31
C ASN A 80 7.70 -1.89 12.89
N LEU A 81 6.76 -1.58 12.01
CA LEU A 81 5.50 -0.90 12.36
C LEU A 81 4.42 -1.87 12.87
N ILE A 82 4.81 -3.13 13.12
CA ILE A 82 3.94 -4.21 13.57
C ILE A 82 4.19 -4.49 15.05
N TRP A 83 3.34 -3.93 15.92
CA TRP A 83 3.38 -4.18 17.36
C TRP A 83 2.39 -5.27 17.79
N SER A 84 1.10 -4.95 17.77
CA SER A 84 -0.03 -5.85 18.04
C SER A 84 -0.76 -6.30 16.77
N GLY A 85 -0.38 -5.70 15.63
CA GLY A 85 -1.10 -5.82 14.36
C GLY A 85 -2.37 -4.97 14.27
N SER A 86 -2.73 -4.16 15.27
CA SER A 86 -3.97 -3.35 15.23
C SER A 86 -3.97 -2.33 14.09
N LEU A 87 -2.83 -1.67 13.85
CA LEU A 87 -2.69 -0.71 12.75
C LEU A 87 -2.96 -1.38 11.39
N PHE A 88 -2.42 -2.59 11.21
CA PHE A 88 -2.57 -3.37 9.98
C PHE A 88 -4.00 -3.90 9.79
N LYS A 89 -4.61 -4.45 10.85
CA LYS A 89 -5.97 -5.02 10.82
C LYS A 89 -7.07 -4.01 10.47
N GLU A 90 -6.78 -2.73 10.64
CA GLU A 90 -7.68 -1.62 10.36
C GLU A 90 -7.29 -0.84 9.10
N LEU A 91 -6.41 -1.42 8.27
CA LEU A 91 -6.09 -0.87 6.96
C LEU A 91 -7.31 -0.91 6.03
N HIS A 92 -7.40 0.09 5.18
CA HIS A 92 -8.37 0.20 4.11
C HIS A 92 -7.73 0.90 2.92
N ILE A 93 -8.31 0.64 1.74
CA ILE A 93 -7.86 1.22 0.47
C ILE A 93 -9.04 1.98 -0.14
N GLU A 94 -8.80 3.24 -0.48
CA GLU A 94 -9.68 4.06 -1.31
C GLU A 94 -9.02 4.29 -2.68
N THR A 95 -9.80 4.25 -3.74
CA THR A 95 -9.36 4.70 -5.07
C THR A 95 -9.99 6.05 -5.38
N LYS A 96 -9.17 7.01 -5.80
CA LYS A 96 -9.63 8.33 -6.23
C LYS A 96 -9.16 8.62 -7.63
N PHE A 97 -10.04 9.21 -8.42
CA PHE A 97 -9.73 9.65 -9.77
C PHE A 97 -9.34 11.11 -9.75
N SER A 98 -8.23 11.38 -10.42
CA SER A 98 -7.80 12.74 -10.73
C SER A 98 -7.57 12.85 -12.23
N ASN A 99 -7.48 14.09 -12.72
CA ASN A 99 -7.11 14.34 -14.12
C ASN A 99 -5.71 13.78 -14.47
N ASN A 100 -4.90 13.41 -13.47
CA ASN A 100 -3.56 12.84 -13.62
C ASN A 100 -3.55 11.31 -13.44
N GLY A 101 -4.72 10.66 -13.38
CA GLY A 101 -4.87 9.21 -13.28
C GLY A 101 -5.47 8.72 -11.97
N ASN A 102 -5.36 7.41 -11.79
CA ASN A 102 -5.78 6.65 -10.61
C ASN A 102 -4.87 6.95 -9.42
N ILE A 103 -5.45 7.34 -8.28
CA ILE A 103 -4.75 7.49 -7.01
C ILE A 103 -5.25 6.39 -6.08
N ILE A 104 -4.34 5.52 -5.64
CA ILE A 104 -4.59 4.52 -4.60
C ILE A 104 -4.20 5.16 -3.27
N LEU A 105 -5.16 5.29 -2.37
CA LEU A 105 -4.97 5.82 -1.02
C LEU A 105 -5.11 4.69 -0.02
N ILE A 106 -4.05 4.48 0.76
CA ILE A 106 -4.03 3.47 1.81
C ILE A 106 -4.02 4.22 3.15
N ASP A 107 -4.87 3.81 4.08
CA ASP A 107 -4.90 4.38 5.42
C ASP A 107 -5.36 3.35 6.46
N SER A 108 -5.18 3.64 7.75
CA SER A 108 -5.67 2.87 8.89
C SER A 108 -6.56 3.71 9.79
N SER A 109 -7.71 3.16 10.18
CA SER A 109 -8.58 3.76 11.20
C SER A 109 -8.11 3.53 12.63
N SER A 110 -7.00 2.80 12.82
CA SER A 110 -6.59 2.36 14.16
C SER A 110 -6.22 3.51 15.09
N ASN A 111 -6.72 3.44 16.33
CA ASN A 111 -6.35 4.37 17.40
C ASN A 111 -4.83 4.39 17.70
N SER A 112 -4.09 3.36 17.29
CA SER A 112 -2.64 3.31 17.39
C SER A 112 -1.93 4.32 16.47
N LYS A 113 -2.58 4.76 15.38
CA LYS A 113 -2.01 5.65 14.37
C LYS A 113 -1.53 6.98 14.96
N THR A 114 -2.34 7.64 15.79
CA THR A 114 -1.99 8.95 16.39
C THR A 114 -0.72 8.88 17.24
N LYS A 115 -0.57 7.83 18.05
CA LYS A 115 0.62 7.63 18.90
C LYS A 115 1.86 7.33 18.06
N LEU A 116 1.70 6.50 17.03
CA LEU A 116 2.78 6.21 16.09
C LEU A 116 3.26 7.50 15.40
N PHE A 117 2.34 8.30 14.88
CA PHE A 117 2.67 9.55 14.21
C PHE A 117 3.39 10.55 15.12
N ALA A 118 3.00 10.63 16.40
CA ALA A 118 3.72 11.45 17.36
C ALA A 118 5.17 10.96 17.54
N GLN A 119 5.39 9.64 17.64
CA GLN A 119 6.73 9.06 17.75
C GLN A 119 7.58 9.34 16.49
N ILE A 120 7.00 9.16 15.30
CA ILE A 120 7.70 9.40 14.02
C ILE A 120 8.17 10.87 13.94
N LYS A 121 7.29 11.81 14.30
CA LYS A 121 7.62 13.24 14.31
C LYS A 121 8.70 13.58 15.33
N GLU A 122 8.73 12.89 16.47
CA GLU A 122 9.79 13.07 17.48
C GLU A 122 11.15 12.62 16.96
N GLU A 123 11.23 11.52 16.20
CA GLU A 123 12.48 11.02 15.64
C GLU A 123 12.99 11.84 14.44
N ASN A 124 12.09 12.55 13.73
CA ASN A 124 12.40 13.49 12.64
C ASN A 124 13.34 12.93 11.54
N LEU A 125 13.26 11.62 11.28
CA LEU A 125 13.97 10.98 10.17
C LEU A 125 13.20 11.04 8.86
N ILE A 126 11.88 11.13 8.92
CA ILE A 126 11.00 11.34 7.76
C ILE A 126 10.12 12.57 8.01
N ASN A 127 9.81 13.31 6.93
CA ASN A 127 9.09 14.58 7.02
C ASN A 127 7.57 14.39 7.18
N ASP A 128 7.01 13.34 6.57
CA ASP A 128 5.58 13.05 6.61
C ASP A 128 5.31 11.65 7.16
N PRO A 129 4.67 11.52 8.34
CA PRO A 129 4.27 10.22 8.87
C PRO A 129 3.27 9.46 8.00
N TYR A 130 2.53 10.13 7.10
CA TYR A 130 1.64 9.44 6.18
C TYR A 130 2.39 8.62 5.12
N SER A 131 3.66 8.94 4.86
CA SER A 131 4.51 8.18 3.93
C SER A 131 4.69 6.71 4.33
N ILE A 132 4.34 6.31 5.56
CA ILE A 132 4.34 4.89 5.93
C ILE A 132 3.28 4.07 5.19
N PHE A 133 2.22 4.71 4.70
CA PHE A 133 1.12 4.03 4.00
C PHE A 133 1.33 3.95 2.49
N GLY A 134 2.34 4.66 1.95
CA GLY A 134 2.68 4.56 0.54
C GLY A 134 3.53 3.32 0.22
N LEU A 135 3.41 2.83 -1.01
CA LEU A 135 4.23 1.74 -1.51
C LEU A 135 5.58 2.28 -1.96
N ASN A 136 6.65 1.59 -1.57
CA ASN A 136 7.98 1.89 -2.07
C ASN A 136 8.10 1.57 -3.57
N GLU A 137 9.16 2.07 -4.22
CA GLU A 137 9.36 1.92 -5.67
C GLU A 137 9.19 0.47 -6.12
N LYS A 138 9.81 -0.48 -5.41
CA LYS A 138 9.71 -1.90 -5.73
C LYS A 138 8.26 -2.40 -5.72
N HIS A 139 7.53 -2.19 -4.64
CA HIS A 139 6.15 -2.68 -4.53
C HIS A 139 5.19 -1.92 -5.44
N ASN A 140 5.42 -0.62 -5.65
CA ASN A 140 4.64 0.19 -6.57
C ASN A 140 4.82 -0.28 -8.02
N SER A 141 6.05 -0.58 -8.45
CA SER A 141 6.32 -1.18 -9.77
C SER A 141 5.65 -2.55 -9.92
N GLN A 142 5.68 -3.39 -8.88
CA GLN A 142 5.00 -4.69 -8.91
C GLN A 142 3.48 -4.53 -9.04
N LEU A 143 2.88 -3.63 -8.26
CA LEU A 143 1.44 -3.35 -8.34
C LEU A 143 1.04 -2.84 -9.72
N ASN A 144 1.81 -1.90 -10.28
CA ASN A 144 1.55 -1.36 -11.62
C ASN A 144 1.62 -2.45 -12.69
N GLN A 145 2.59 -3.36 -12.61
CA GLN A 145 2.67 -4.50 -13.53
C GLN A 145 1.43 -5.39 -13.44
N TYR A 146 0.97 -5.73 -12.22
CA TYR A 146 -0.23 -6.56 -12.06
C TYR A 146 -1.50 -5.88 -12.59
N ILE A 147 -1.62 -4.56 -12.40
CA ILE A 147 -2.71 -3.77 -12.96
C ILE A 147 -2.65 -3.80 -14.49
N GLU A 148 -1.48 -3.54 -15.08
CA GLU A 148 -1.30 -3.53 -16.54
C GLU A 148 -1.63 -4.90 -17.15
N ASP A 149 -1.09 -5.97 -16.58
CA ASP A 149 -1.35 -7.34 -17.02
C ASP A 149 -2.86 -7.65 -16.94
N ASN A 150 -3.52 -7.28 -15.84
CA ASN A 150 -4.97 -7.50 -15.69
C ASN A 150 -5.79 -6.68 -16.71
N LEU A 151 -5.41 -5.43 -16.96
CA LEU A 151 -6.08 -4.60 -17.97
C LEU A 151 -5.93 -5.20 -19.37
N ILE A 152 -4.75 -5.72 -19.71
CA ILE A 152 -4.49 -6.39 -20.99
C ILE A 152 -5.35 -7.65 -21.12
N GLU A 153 -5.41 -8.49 -20.10
CA GLU A 153 -6.22 -9.71 -20.14
C GLU A 153 -7.72 -9.40 -20.20
N ASN A 154 -8.23 -8.48 -19.39
CA ASN A 154 -9.65 -8.07 -19.46
C ASN A 154 -9.99 -7.47 -20.83
N PHE A 155 -9.05 -6.75 -21.46
CA PHE A 155 -9.24 -6.21 -22.81
C PHE A 155 -9.27 -7.33 -23.87
N LYS A 156 -8.41 -8.35 -23.76
CA LYS A 156 -8.45 -9.52 -24.66
C LYS A 156 -9.76 -10.30 -24.52
N GLU A 157 -10.21 -10.55 -23.29
CA GLU A 157 -11.48 -11.22 -23.01
C GLU A 157 -12.66 -10.47 -23.63
N LEU A 158 -12.68 -9.14 -23.50
CA LEU A 158 -13.69 -8.28 -24.15
C LEU A 158 -13.69 -8.46 -25.67
N LEU A 159 -12.51 -8.60 -26.27
CA LEU A 159 -12.32 -8.82 -27.69
C LEU A 159 -12.57 -10.28 -28.13
N ASN A 160 -12.88 -11.20 -27.22
CA ASN A 160 -12.92 -12.65 -27.50
C ASN A 160 -11.62 -13.18 -28.14
N LEU A 161 -10.46 -12.65 -27.71
CA LEU A 161 -9.13 -13.09 -28.11
C LEU A 161 -8.50 -14.05 -27.11
#